data_AF-A0A946QBD6-F1
#
_entry.id   AF-A0A946QBD6-F1
#
_cell.length_a   1.000
_cell.length_b   1.000
_cell.length_c   1.000
_cell.angle_alpha   90.00
_cell.angle_beta   90.00
_cell.angle_gamma   90.00
#
_symmetry.space_group_name_H-M   'P 1'
#
loop_
_entity.id
_entity.type
_entity.pdbx_description
1 polymer ?
#
loop_
_entity_poly.entity_id
_entity_poly.type
_entity_poly.pdbx_seq_one_letter_code
_entity_poly.pdbx_strand_id
1 'polypeptide(L)'
;MLFILNMILFLLGLFIIIRESNLIKKVIGLNIFQSSVFIFYLIISKVDGGVPAILNDDQLIYSNPLPHVLILTAIVVGIATTSLALALIIKVKQKYNSIEEHELDKI
;
A
#
# COMPACT_ATOMS: atom_id res chain seq x y z
N MET A 1 -17.28 3.91 11.58
CA MET A 1 -17.53 3.29 10.26
C MET A 1 -16.26 3.20 9.41
N LEU A 2 -15.56 4.32 9.15
CA LEU A 2 -14.34 4.36 8.32
C LEU A 2 -13.22 3.40 8.80
N PHE A 3 -12.97 3.32 10.12
CA PHE A 3 -11.97 2.40 10.67
C PHE A 3 -12.27 0.92 10.38
N ILE A 4 -13.54 0.50 10.47
CA ILE A 4 -13.93 -0.90 10.23
C ILE A 4 -13.75 -1.25 8.75
N LEU A 5 -14.15 -0.35 7.85
CA LEU A 5 -13.96 -0.54 6.42
C LEU A 5 -12.47 -0.64 6.05
N ASN A 6 -11.63 0.20 6.67
CA ASN A 6 -10.19 0.14 6.50
C ASN A 6 -9.59 -1.19 7.00
N MET A 7 -10.04 -1.67 8.17
CA MET A 7 -9.58 -2.95 8.72
C MET A 7 -9.96 -4.14 7.82
N ILE A 8 -11.14 -4.12 7.22
CA ILE A 8 -11.54 -5.12 6.22
C ILE A 8 -10.61 -5.07 5.01
N LEU A 9 -10.28 -3.88 4.50
CA LEU A 9 -9.36 -3.72 3.36
C LEU A 9 -7.94 -4.22 3.70
N PHE A 10 -7.47 -3.94 4.91
CA PHE A 10 -6.18 -4.42 5.42
C PHE A 10 -6.12 -5.95 5.46
N LEU A 11 -7.13 -6.58 6.05
CA LEU A 11 -7.23 -8.04 6.13
C LEU A 11 -7.37 -8.67 4.75
N LEU A 12 -8.12 -8.05 3.83
CA LEU A 12 -8.30 -8.54 2.47
C LEU A 12 -6.98 -8.50 1.68
N GLY A 13 -6.22 -7.42 1.80
CA GLY A 13 -4.88 -7.31 1.20
C GLY A 13 -3.94 -8.41 1.70
N LEU A 14 -3.90 -8.61 3.03
CA LEU A 14 -3.10 -9.68 3.64
C LEU A 14 -3.54 -11.08 3.21
N PHE A 15 -4.86 -11.30 3.13
CA PHE A 15 -5.43 -12.59 2.72
C PHE A 15 -5.04 -12.97 1.29
N ILE A 16 -5.05 -12.02 0.35
CA ILE A 16 -4.61 -12.26 -1.04
C ILE A 16 -3.15 -12.70 -1.09
N ILE A 17 -2.27 -12.06 -0.31
CA ILE A 17 -0.84 -12.37 -0.28
C ILE A 17 -0.58 -13.80 0.20
N ILE A 18 -1.33 -14.26 1.20
CA ILE A 18 -1.18 -15.61 1.78
C ILE A 18 -1.80 -16.68 0.88
N ARG A 19 -2.95 -16.40 0.26
CA ARG A 19 -3.75 -17.42 -0.44
C ARG A 19 -3.33 -17.68 -1.88
N GLU A 20 -2.94 -16.64 -2.62
CA GLU A 20 -2.69 -16.77 -4.05
C GLU A 20 -1.27 -17.28 -4.33
N SER A 21 -1.15 -18.34 -5.13
CA SER A 21 0.14 -18.88 -5.59
C SER A 21 0.79 -18.04 -6.70
N ASN A 22 -0.01 -17.23 -7.40
CA ASN A 22 0.45 -16.44 -8.51
C ASN A 22 1.18 -15.18 -8.03
N LEU A 23 2.44 -15.01 -8.44
CA LEU A 23 3.29 -13.90 -7.99
C LEU A 23 2.71 -12.50 -8.34
N ILE A 24 2.03 -12.36 -9.47
CA ILE A 24 1.40 -11.09 -9.87
C ILE A 24 0.24 -10.75 -8.92
N LYS A 25 -0.58 -11.74 -8.59
CA LYS A 25 -1.69 -11.55 -7.66
C LYS A 25 -1.21 -11.21 -6.25
N LYS A 26 -0.08 -11.78 -5.80
CA LYS A 26 0.57 -11.39 -4.54
C LYS A 26 0.99 -9.91 -4.55
N VAL A 27 1.58 -9.42 -5.64
CA VAL A 27 1.94 -7.99 -5.78
C VAL A 27 0.70 -7.10 -5.74
N ILE A 28 -0.40 -7.50 -6.35
CA ILE A 28 -1.68 -6.77 -6.26
C ILE A 28 -2.18 -6.74 -4.81
N GLY A 29 -2.15 -7.88 -4.12
CA GLY A 29 -2.49 -7.97 -2.69
C GLY A 29 -1.64 -7.06 -1.82
N LEU A 30 -0.34 -6.98 -2.09
CA LEU A 30 0.60 -6.08 -1.41
C LEU A 30 0.26 -4.60 -1.63
N ASN A 31 -0.15 -4.22 -2.85
CA ASN A 31 -0.57 -2.86 -3.15
C ASN A 31 -1.88 -2.47 -2.44
N ILE A 32 -2.84 -3.40 -2.36
CA ILE A 32 -4.08 -3.21 -1.60
C ILE A 32 -3.77 -3.03 -0.11
N PHE A 33 -2.86 -3.87 0.42
CA PHE A 33 -2.38 -3.77 1.79
C PHE A 33 -1.72 -2.41 2.07
N GLN A 34 -0.77 -1.95 1.24
CA GLN A 34 -0.14 -0.64 1.38
C GLN A 34 -1.16 0.51 1.36
N SER A 35 -2.14 0.46 0.45
CA SER A 35 -3.20 1.46 0.35
C SER A 35 -4.06 1.54 1.61
N SER A 36 -4.34 0.38 2.23
CA SER A 36 -5.07 0.33 3.51
C SER A 36 -4.27 1.01 4.64
N VAL A 37 -2.95 0.83 4.69
CA VAL A 37 -2.09 1.50 5.68
C VAL A 37 -2.10 3.02 5.48
N PHE A 38 -2.07 3.50 4.22
CA PHE A 38 -2.15 4.94 3.95
C PHE A 38 -3.48 5.53 4.45
N ILE A 39 -4.59 4.87 4.15
CA ILE A 39 -5.92 5.29 4.62
C ILE A 39 -5.99 5.28 6.15
N PHE A 40 -5.41 4.28 6.81
CA PHE A 40 -5.38 4.20 8.27
C PHE A 40 -4.68 5.41 8.90
N TYR A 41 -3.51 5.78 8.38
CA TYR A 41 -2.79 6.97 8.83
C TYR A 41 -3.60 8.25 8.58
N LEU A 42 -4.25 8.39 7.43
CA LEU A 42 -5.09 9.57 7.15
C LEU A 42 -6.25 9.71 8.14
N ILE A 43 -6.89 8.61 8.52
CA ILE A 43 -8.01 8.64 9.47
C ILE A 43 -7.53 9.11 10.85
N ILE A 44 -6.38 8.65 11.33
CA ILE A 44 -5.80 9.07 12.63
C ILE A 44 -5.39 10.55 12.61
N SER A 45 -5.01 11.05 11.43
CA SER A 45 -4.47 12.41 11.26
C SER A 45 -5.55 13.48 11.12
N LYS A 46 -6.81 13.06 11.00
CA LYS A 46 -7.94 13.95 10.80
C LYS A 46 -8.16 14.78 12.07
N VAL A 47 -8.08 16.09 11.92
CA VAL A 47 -8.48 17.07 12.94
C VAL A 47 -9.84 17.64 12.55
N ASP A 48 -10.81 17.63 13.46
CA ASP A 48 -12.13 18.19 13.19
C ASP A 48 -12.05 19.71 12.98
N GLY A 49 -12.58 20.19 11.85
CA GLY A 49 -12.45 21.60 11.44
C GLY A 49 -11.07 21.99 10.92
N GLY A 50 -10.14 21.03 10.80
CA GLY A 50 -8.79 21.28 10.30
C GLY A 50 -8.74 21.54 8.80
N VAL A 51 -8.10 22.63 8.38
CA VAL A 51 -7.78 22.89 6.97
C VAL A 51 -6.48 22.18 6.56
N PRO A 52 -6.23 21.94 5.26
CA PRO A 52 -4.95 21.41 4.80
C PRO A 52 -3.79 22.27 5.30
N ALA A 53 -2.66 21.65 5.67
CA ALA A 53 -1.47 22.31 6.20
C ALA A 53 -0.70 23.10 5.11
N ILE A 54 -1.37 24.11 4.54
CA ILE A 54 -0.86 25.03 3.54
C ILE A 54 -0.98 26.42 4.16
N LEU A 55 0.15 27.11 4.35
CA LEU A 55 0.19 28.44 4.96
C LEU A 55 -0.70 29.41 4.17
N ASN A 56 -1.75 29.89 4.83
CA ASN A 56 -2.58 31.01 4.42
C ASN A 56 -2.51 32.11 5.50
N ASP A 57 -2.80 33.37 5.13
CA ASP A 57 -2.75 34.52 6.04
C ASP A 57 -3.77 34.44 7.19
N ASP A 58 -4.80 33.60 7.06
CA ASP A 58 -5.81 33.40 8.08
C ASP A 58 -5.34 32.45 9.20
N GLN A 59 -5.64 32.80 10.45
CA GLN A 59 -5.43 31.95 11.64
C GLN A 59 -6.39 30.75 11.65
N LEU A 60 -6.20 29.84 10.70
CA LEU A 60 -6.98 28.62 10.57
C LEU A 60 -6.37 27.49 11.41
N ILE A 61 -7.22 26.60 11.92
CA ILE A 61 -6.78 25.37 12.56
C ILE A 61 -6.28 24.45 11.45
N TYR A 62 -4.99 24.15 11.42
CA TYR A 62 -4.39 23.25 10.44
C TYR A 62 -4.50 21.78 10.88
N SER A 63 -4.68 20.89 9.92
CA SER A 63 -4.50 19.45 10.13
C SER A 63 -3.03 19.12 10.41
N ASN A 64 -2.76 18.01 11.10
CA ASN A 64 -1.38 17.62 11.41
C ASN A 64 -0.58 17.35 10.11
N PRO A 65 0.51 18.10 9.83
CA PRO A 65 1.29 17.92 8.60
C PRO A 65 2.16 16.66 8.60
N LEU A 66 2.49 16.11 9.77
CA LEU A 66 3.43 14.99 9.88
C LEU A 66 2.97 13.77 9.07
N PRO A 67 1.71 13.32 9.18
CA PRO A 67 1.28 12.10 8.50
C PRO A 67 1.15 12.30 6.98
N HIS A 68 0.86 13.51 6.51
CA HIS A 68 0.86 13.82 5.08
C HIS A 68 2.25 13.63 4.46
N VAL A 69 3.30 14.10 5.13
CA VAL A 69 4.69 13.92 4.66
C VAL A 69 5.11 12.45 4.73
N LEU A 70 4.76 11.74 5.82
CA LEU A 70 5.07 10.32 5.97
C LEU A 70 4.40 9.45 4.90
N ILE A 71 3.17 9.76 4.50
CA ILE A 71 2.48 9.02 3.43
C ILE A 71 3.09 9.36 2.07
N LEU A 72 3.45 10.63 1.82
CA LEU A 72 4.06 11.02 0.55
C LEU A 72 5.36 10.26 0.30
N THR A 73 6.21 10.08 1.32
CA THR A 73 7.43 9.27 1.20
C THR A 73 7.12 7.78 1.05
N ALA A 74 6.14 7.27 1.81
CA ALA A 74 5.73 5.87 1.73
C ALA A 74 5.14 5.49 0.36
N ILE A 75 4.44 6.39 -0.32
CA ILE A 75 3.92 6.18 -1.68
C ILE A 75 5.08 5.98 -2.67
N VAL A 76 6.10 6.84 -2.62
CA VAL A 76 7.26 6.75 -3.52
C VAL A 76 8.00 5.42 -3.31
N VAL A 77 8.23 5.04 -2.05
CA VAL A 77 8.84 3.74 -1.71
C VAL A 77 7.96 2.58 -2.20
N GLY A 78 6.64 2.64 -2.00
CA GLY A 78 5.71 1.60 -2.43
C GLY A 78 5.69 1.36 -3.94
N ILE A 79 5.73 2.44 -4.73
CA ILE A 79 5.85 2.35 -6.19
C ILE A 79 7.19 1.73 -6.58
N ALA A 80 8.29 2.18 -5.98
CA ALA A 80 9.62 1.64 -6.26
C ALA A 80 9.73 0.13 -5.95
N THR A 81 9.18 -0.31 -4.81
CA THR A 81 9.16 -1.75 -4.45
C THR A 81 8.27 -2.55 -5.38
N THR A 82 7.14 -2.00 -5.82
CA THR A 82 6.23 -2.66 -6.77
C THR A 82 6.90 -2.82 -8.13
N SER A 83 7.57 -1.78 -8.64
CA SER A 83 8.35 -1.87 -9.88
C SER A 83 9.45 -2.91 -9.80
N LEU A 84 10.18 -2.97 -8.68
CA LEU A 84 11.21 -3.99 -8.44
C LEU A 84 10.61 -5.39 -8.40
N ALA A 85 9.50 -5.58 -7.69
CA ALA A 85 8.82 -6.87 -7.61
C ALA A 85 8.37 -7.37 -8.99
N LEU A 86 7.77 -6.50 -9.80
CA LEU A 86 7.38 -6.84 -11.17
C LEU A 86 8.59 -7.16 -12.07
N ALA A 87 9.68 -6.40 -11.95
CA ALA A 87 10.92 -6.69 -12.69
C ALA A 87 11.49 -8.06 -12.31
N LEU A 88 11.46 -8.43 -11.03
CA LEU A 88 11.86 -9.76 -10.56
C LEU A 88 10.93 -10.85 -11.10
N ILE A 89 9.62 -10.65 -11.09
CA ILE A 89 8.64 -11.61 -11.63
C ILE A 89 8.91 -11.87 -13.12
N ILE A 90 9.22 -10.83 -13.90
CA ILE A 90 9.59 -10.99 -15.32
C ILE A 90 10.85 -11.84 -15.46
N LYS A 91 11.89 -11.58 -14.66
CA LYS A 91 13.12 -12.39 -14.67
C LYS A 91 12.88 -13.84 -14.29
N VAL A 92 12.03 -14.09 -13.29
CA VAL A 92 11.64 -15.45 -12.87
C VAL A 92 10.90 -16.14 -14.01
N LYS A 93 9.94 -15.48 -14.65
CA LYS A 93 9.22 -16.03 -15.81
C LYS A 93 10.17 -16.37 -16.96
N GLN A 94 11.17 -15.54 -17.24
CA GLN A 94 12.15 -15.80 -18.29
C GLN A 94 13.05 -17.01 -17.98
N LYS A 95 13.43 -17.20 -16.71
CA LYS A 95 14.33 -18.29 -16.30
C LYS A 95 13.63 -19.62 -16.10
N TYR A 96 12.43 -19.61 -15.52
CA TYR A 96 11.72 -20.82 -15.09
C TYR A 96 10.45 -21.11 -15.90
N ASN A 97 10.08 -20.24 -16.86
CA ASN A 97 8.84 -20.33 -17.64
C ASN A 97 7.54 -20.41 -16.81
N SER A 98 7.60 -20.20 -15.50
CA SER A 98 6.45 -20.14 -14.59
C SER A 98 6.44 -18.87 -13.73
N ILE A 99 5.25 -18.47 -13.29
CA ILE A 99 4.98 -17.39 -12.32
C ILE A 99 4.13 -17.90 -11.15
N GLU A 100 3.93 -19.22 -11.08
CA GLU A 100 3.22 -19.89 -10.01
C GLU A 100 4.24 -20.43 -9.01
N GLU A 101 4.11 -19.99 -7.75
CA GLU A 101 5.06 -20.34 -6.69
C GLU A 101 5.19 -21.86 -6.49
N HIS A 102 4.07 -22.59 -6.53
CA HIS A 102 4.05 -24.05 -6.35
C HIS A 102 4.75 -24.83 -7.47
N GLU A 103 4.93 -24.23 -8.65
CA GLU A 103 5.71 -24.83 -9.74
C GLU A 103 7.19 -24.51 -9.57
N LEU A 104 7.52 -23.33 -9.05
CA LEU A 104 8.90 -22.91 -8.77
C LEU A 104 9.53 -23.72 -7.62
N ASP A 105 8.75 -24.08 -6.60
CA ASP A 105 9.25 -24.89 -5.46
C ASP A 105 9.68 -26.31 -5.85
N LYS A 106 9.29 -26.78 -7.04
CA LYS A 106 9.57 -28.13 -7.53
C LYS A 106 10.80 -28.21 -8.44
N ILE A 107 11.40 -27.08 -8.78
CA ILE A 107 12.58 -26.96 -9.66
C ILE A 107 13.84 -26.82 -8.82
#